data_AF-A0A353HWQ5-F1
#
_entry.id   AF-A0A353HWQ5-F1
#
_cell.length_a   1.000
_cell.length_b   1.000
_cell.length_c   1.000
_cell.angle_alpha   90.00
_cell.angle_beta   90.00
_cell.angle_gamma   90.00
#
_symmetry.space_group_name_H-M   'P 1'
#
loop_
_entity.id
_entity.type
_entity.pdbx_description
1 polymer ?
#
loop_
_entity_poly.entity_id
_entity_poly.type
_entity_poly.pdbx_seq_one_letter_code
_entity_poly.pdbx_strand_id
1 'polypeptide(L)' 'MKPARTLTFKCAKCAKPVTVYLQKVSACSRIQPYQGICGCGEVKLHATGSADAVKSFLDSNGTNWHHHH' A
#
# COMPACT_ATOMS: atom_id res chain seq x y z
N MET A 1 -1.67 -1.78 19.53
CA MET A 1 -1.98 -0.59 18.71
C MET A 1 -2.77 -1.07 17.49
N LYS A 2 -4.03 -0.65 17.29
CA LYS A 2 -4.81 -1.07 16.11
C LYS A 2 -4.22 -0.38 14.87
N PRO A 3 -3.95 -1.09 13.77
CA PRO A 3 -3.46 -0.44 12.56
C PRO A 3 -4.52 0.52 12.03
N ALA A 4 -4.09 1.73 11.65
CA ALA A 4 -4.95 2.70 11.01
C ALA A 4 -5.48 2.07 9.71
N ARG A 5 -6.81 2.04 9.53
CA ARG A 5 -7.42 1.46 8.32
C ARG A 5 -7.17 2.32 7.07
N THR A 6 -6.72 3.56 7.27
CA THR A 6 -6.48 4.57 6.23
C THR A 6 -5.28 5.42 6.60
N LEU A 7 -4.48 5.79 5.60
CA LEU A 7 -3.36 6.72 5.72
C LEU A 7 -3.52 7.84 4.68
N THR A 8 -3.08 9.05 5.01
CA THR A 8 -3.14 10.18 4.07
C THR A 8 -1.73 10.61 3.73
N PHE A 9 -1.42 10.65 2.44
CA PHE A 9 -0.12 11.06 1.90
C PHE A 9 -0.26 12.24 0.96
N LYS A 10 0.82 13.00 0.76
CA LYS A 10 0.88 14.01 -0.31
C LYS A 10 1.17 13.34 -1.66
N CYS A 11 0.40 13.63 -2.69
CA CYS A 11 0.66 13.20 -4.07
C CYS A 11 1.91 13.89 -4.60
N ALA A 12 2.78 13.16 -5.31
CA ALA A 12 3.98 13.75 -5.89
C ALA A 12 3.63 14.65 -7.09
N LYS A 13 2.65 14.26 -7.91
CA LYS A 13 2.25 15.01 -9.11
C LYS A 13 1.47 16.28 -8.83
N CYS A 14 0.43 16.22 -8.00
CA CYS A 14 -0.49 17.35 -7.82
C CYS A 14 -0.42 17.99 -6.45
N ALA A 15 0.48 17.53 -5.57
CA ALA A 15 0.64 17.99 -4.19
C ALA A 15 -0.63 17.91 -3.31
N LYS A 16 -1.71 17.29 -3.80
CA LYS A 16 -2.97 17.08 -3.07
C LYS A 16 -2.86 15.92 -2.08
N PRO A 17 -3.67 15.91 -1.01
CA PRO A 17 -3.78 14.76 -0.13
C PRO A 17 -4.37 13.55 -0.89
N VAL A 18 -3.78 12.39 -0.67
CA VAL A 18 -4.15 11.08 -1.20
C VAL A 18 -4.44 10.18 -0.03
N THR A 19 -5.69 9.78 0.12
CA THR A 19 -6.08 8.78 1.11
C THR A 19 -5.86 7.40 0.51
N VAL A 20 -4.97 6.63 1.13
CA VAL A 20 -4.78 5.22 0.84
C VAL A 20 -5.48 4.38 1.91
N TYR A 21 -6.06 3.28 1.47
CA TYR A 21 -6.85 2.38 2.31
C TYR A 21 -6.10 1.08 2.49
N LEU A 22 -6.17 0.52 3.70
CA LEU A 22 -5.61 -0.80 3.98
C LEU A 22 -6.28 -1.81 3.04
N GLN A 23 -5.48 -2.44 2.20
CA GLN A 23 -5.96 -3.46 1.27
C GLN A 23 -6.25 -4.74 2.04
N LYS A 24 -7.42 -5.32 1.77
CA LYS A 24 -7.83 -6.59 2.36
C LYS A 24 -7.10 -7.72 1.64
N VAL A 25 -5.85 -7.94 2.01
CA VAL A 25 -5.10 -9.11 1.55
C VAL A 25 -5.38 -10.30 2.48
N SER A 26 -5.70 -11.44 1.89
CA SER A 26 -5.88 -12.70 2.62
C SER A 26 -4.53 -13.15 3.19
N ALA A 27 -4.34 -12.98 4.50
CA ALA A 27 -3.42 -13.75 5.33
C ALA A 27 -1.90 -13.72 5.04
N CYS A 28 -1.35 -12.78 4.26
CA CYS A 28 0.11 -12.59 4.22
C CYS A 28 0.56 -11.63 5.35
N SER A 29 0.55 -12.17 6.58
CA SER A 29 0.60 -11.49 7.88
C SER A 29 1.92 -10.82 8.31
N ARG A 30 2.76 -10.32 7.40
CA ARG A 30 3.99 -9.57 7.75
C ARG A 30 4.05 -8.13 7.23
N ILE A 31 3.12 -7.73 6.37
CA ILE A 31 3.00 -6.35 5.91
C ILE A 31 1.55 -5.90 5.88
N GLN A 32 1.36 -4.59 5.92
CA GLN A 32 0.10 -3.90 5.79
C GLN A 32 0.14 -3.11 4.48
N PRO A 33 -0.41 -3.67 3.40
CA PRO A 33 -0.48 -2.97 2.12
C PRO A 33 -1.60 -1.93 2.16
N TYR A 34 -1.30 -0.75 1.69
CA TYR A 34 -2.21 0.36 1.49
C TYR A 34 -2.20 0.77 0.03
N GLN A 35 -3.38 1.02 -0.51
CA GLN A 35 -3.54 1.49 -1.88
C GLN A 35 -4.60 2.56 -1.94
N GLY A 36 -4.36 3.56 -2.77
CA GLY A 36 -5.33 4.61 -3.08
C GLY A 36 -5.01 5.24 -4.41
N ILE A 37 -5.98 5.96 -4.96
CA ILE A 37 -5.82 6.69 -6.20
C ILE A 37 -6.02 8.16 -5.86
N CYS A 38 -5.04 8.99 -6.23
CA CYS A 38 -5.19 10.43 -6.12
C CYS A 38 -6.24 10.92 -7.13
N GLY A 39 -6.95 12.01 -6.81
CA GLY A 39 -7.90 12.63 -7.75
C GLY A 39 -7.28 13.11 -9.08
N CYS A 40 -5.96 13.12 -9.22
CA CYS A 40 -5.27 13.36 -10.50
C CYS A 40 -5.02 12.08 -11.33
N GLY A 41 -5.41 10.90 -10.84
CA GLY A 41 -5.19 9.61 -11.48
C GLY A 41 -3.91 8.88 -11.06
N GLU A 42 -3.11 9.43 -10.15
CA GLU A 42 -1.90 8.76 -9.64
C GLU A 42 -2.26 7.67 -8.63
N VAL A 43 -1.90 6.42 -8.94
CA VAL A 43 -2.01 5.30 -8.00
C VAL A 43 -0.88 5.39 -6.98
N LYS A 44 -1.24 5.41 -5.70
CA LYS A 44 -0.29 5.41 -4.58
C LYS A 44 -0.37 4.07 -3.87
N LEU A 45 0.70 3.28 -4.02
CA LEU A 45 0.92 2.02 -3.33
C LEU A 45 1.89 2.26 -2.18
N HIS A 46 1.54 1.79 -0.99
CA HIS A 46 2.38 1.88 0.19
C HIS A 46 2.26 0.57 0.98
N ALA A 47 3.31 0.13 1.65
CA ALA A 47 3.22 -1.00 2.55
C ALA A 47 4.11 -0.77 3.77
N THR A 48 3.63 -1.20 4.93
CA THR A 48 4.36 -1.10 6.21
C THR A 48 4.52 -2.48 6.83
N GLY A 49 5.71 -2.81 7.34
CA GLY A 49 6.00 -4.12 7.93
C GLY A 49 7.44 -4.55 7.66
N SER A 50 7.67 -5.84 7.46
CA SER A 50 9.00 -6.37 7.13
C SER A 50 9.56 -5.77 5.83
N ALA A 51 10.77 -5.21 5.88
CA ALA A 51 11.39 -4.52 4.74
C ALA A 51 11.47 -5.38 3.46
N ASP A 52 11.77 -6.67 3.62
CA ASP A 52 11.83 -7.65 2.52
C ASP A 52 10.46 -7.83 1.82
N ALA A 53 9.40 -8.03 2.62
CA ALA A 53 8.05 -8.18 2.11
C ALA A 53 7.48 -6.88 1.53
N VAL A 54 7.83 -5.72 2.13
CA VAL A 54 7.47 -4.39 1.57
C VAL A 54 8.11 -4.22 0.20
N LYS A 55 9.39 -4.56 0.06
CA LYS A 55 10.10 -4.49 -1.23
C LYS A 55 9.43 -5.39 -2.27
N SER A 56 9.13 -6.64 -1.91
CA SER A 56 8.47 -7.60 -2.81
C SER A 56 7.06 -7.15 -3.24
N PHE A 57 6.30 -6.54 -2.33
CA PHE A 57 4.98 -5.99 -2.63
C PHE A 57 5.04 -4.79 -3.59
N LEU A 58 5.99 -3.87 -3.37
CA LEU A 58 6.21 -2.72 -4.24
C LEU A 58 6.68 -3.15 -5.64
N ASP A 59 7.56 -4.15 -5.71
CA ASP A 59 8.06 -4.74 -6.96
C ASP A 59 6.92 -5.40 -7.76
N SER A 60 6.02 -6.11 -7.05
CA SER A 60 4.85 -6.77 -7.65
C SER A 60 3.72 -5.82 -8.05
N ASN A 61 3.88 -4.50 -7.84
CA ASN A 61 2.89 -3.46 -8.11
C ASN A 61 1.49 -3.77 -7.54
N GLY A 62 1.46 -4.50 -6.40
CA GLY A 62 0.25 -4.96 -5.72
C GLY A 62 -0.62 -6.00 -6.45
N THR A 63 -0.34 -6.35 -7.71
CA THR A 63 -1.26 -7.15 -8.54
C THR A 63 -1.04 -8.66 -8.44
N ASN A 64 0.19 -9.10 -8.11
CA ASN A 64 0.56 -10.51 -8.03
C ASN A 64 1.39 -10.84 -6.78
N TRP A 65 1.19 -10.11 -5.68
CA TRP A 65 1.86 -10.45 -4.42
C TRP A 65 1.18 -11.68 -3.80
N HIS A 66 1.62 -12.84 -4.24
CA HIS A 66 1.39 -14.13 -3.60
C HIS A 66 2.77 -14.53 -3.10
N HIS A 67 2.99 -14.51 -1.78
CA HIS A 67 4.13 -15.22 -1.22
C HIS A 67 3.96 -16.69 -1.64
N HIS A 68 4.66 -17.10 -2.70
CA HIS A 68 4.93 -18.50 -2.92
C HIS A 68 5.67 -18.98 -1.67
N HIS A 69 5.05 -19.91 -0.98
CA HIS A 69 5.51 -20.44 0.29
C HIS A 69 6.64 -21.44 0.09
#